data_AF-A0A522PII9-F1
#
_entry.id   AF-A0A522PII9-F1
#
_cell.length_a   1.000
_cell.length_b   1.000
_cell.length_c   1.000
_cell.angle_alpha   90.00
_cell.angle_beta   90.00
_cell.angle_gamma   90.00
#
_symmetry.space_group_name_H-M   'P 1'
#
loop_
_entity.id
_entity.type
_entity.pdbx_description
1 polymer ?
#
loop_
_entity_poly.entity_id
_entity_poly.type
_entity_poly.pdbx_seq_one_letter_code
_entity_poly.pdbx_strand_id
1 'polypeptide(L)'
;MRDELAAFSQLWNDRRYFEAHEVLEDRWRRTGDPGERALIQCAAALLHLQRENVAGAAKLFRAAATPIRALAAQESALLTFAAWVTAASEATTLDAAALLNGRPPLYLRVREGEPGRRNDGAEGERHA
;
A
#
# COMPACT_ATOMS: atom_id res chain seq x y z
N MET A 1 -8.78 -18.60 -7.67
CA MET A 1 -8.67 -17.19 -7.21
C MET A 1 -7.48 -16.57 -7.93
N ARG A 2 -7.62 -15.40 -8.55
CA ARG A 2 -6.47 -14.68 -9.12
C ARG A 2 -5.61 -14.20 -7.95
N ASP A 3 -4.30 -14.35 -8.01
CA ASP A 3 -3.38 -13.80 -7.00
C ASP A 3 -3.33 -12.27 -7.15
N GLU A 4 -4.17 -11.56 -6.39
CA GLU A 4 -4.27 -10.09 -6.52
C GLU A 4 -3.02 -9.37 -5.98
N LEU A 5 -2.28 -9.98 -5.05
CA LEU A 5 -1.00 -9.46 -4.54
C LEU A 5 0.11 -9.54 -5.61
N ALA A 6 0.14 -10.63 -6.36
CA ALA A 6 1.00 -10.77 -7.54
C ALA A 6 0.66 -9.73 -8.61
N ALA A 7 -0.63 -9.57 -8.91
CA ALA A 7 -1.09 -8.59 -9.90
C ALA A 7 -0.74 -7.15 -9.47
N PHE A 8 -0.95 -6.81 -8.19
CA PHE A 8 -0.54 -5.54 -7.61
C PHE A 8 0.96 -5.30 -7.82
N SER A 9 1.79 -6.29 -7.51
CA SER A 9 3.25 -6.19 -7.63
C SER A 9 3.70 -5.93 -9.07
N GLN A 10 3.11 -6.62 -10.05
CA GLN A 10 3.41 -6.39 -11.46
C GLN A 10 3.06 -4.96 -11.89
N LEU A 11 1.84 -4.51 -11.57
CA LEU A 11 1.37 -3.16 -11.91
C LEU A 11 2.20 -2.07 -11.22
N TRP A 12 2.57 -2.27 -9.96
CA TRP A 12 3.47 -1.38 -9.22
C TRP A 12 4.84 -1.25 -9.90
N ASN A 13 5.43 -2.39 -10.29
CA ASN A 13 6.72 -2.44 -10.97
C ASN A 13 6.65 -1.72 -12.33
N ASP A 14 5.54 -1.89 -13.05
CA ASP A 14 5.27 -1.22 -14.34
C ASP A 14 4.84 0.25 -14.21
N ARG A 15 4.82 0.82 -13.00
CA ARG A 15 4.39 2.21 -12.72
C ARG A 15 2.92 2.49 -13.05
N ARG A 16 2.09 1.45 -13.06
CA ARG A 16 0.63 1.50 -13.31
C ARG A 16 -0.13 1.60 -11.99
N TYR A 17 0.06 2.71 -11.28
CA TYR A 17 -0.38 2.84 -9.89
C TYR A 17 -1.89 2.90 -9.72
N PHE A 18 -2.62 3.44 -10.70
CA PHE A 18 -4.08 3.44 -10.67
C PHE A 18 -4.61 2.00 -10.75
N GLU A 19 -4.12 1.20 -11.70
CA GLU A 19 -4.55 -0.20 -11.81
C GLU A 19 -4.06 -1.06 -10.64
N ALA A 20 -2.88 -0.76 -10.09
CA ALA A 20 -2.40 -1.38 -8.85
C ALA A 20 -3.36 -1.09 -7.69
N HIS A 21 -3.80 0.16 -7.53
CA HIS A 21 -4.82 0.52 -6.55
C HIS A 21 -6.09 -0.31 -6.72
N GLU A 22 -6.68 -0.32 -7.91
CA GLU A 22 -7.96 -0.99 -8.19
C GLU A 22 -7.91 -2.50 -7.90
N VAL A 23 -6.86 -3.19 -8.35
CA VAL A 23 -6.79 -4.66 -8.22
C VAL A 23 -6.71 -5.10 -6.76
N LEU A 24 -6.05 -4.32 -5.91
CA LEU A 24 -5.87 -4.66 -4.51
C LEU A 24 -7.02 -4.14 -3.65
N GLU A 25 -7.71 -3.06 -4.04
CA GLU A 25 -8.86 -2.54 -3.30
C GLU A 25 -9.99 -3.55 -3.19
N ASP A 26 -10.30 -4.25 -4.27
CA ASP A 26 -11.31 -5.31 -4.26
C ASP A 26 -10.99 -6.40 -3.23
N ARG A 27 -9.71 -6.81 -3.13
CA ARG A 27 -9.24 -7.80 -2.16
C ARG A 27 -9.32 -7.23 -0.74
N TRP A 28 -8.83 -6.02 -0.53
CA TRP A 28 -8.90 -5.34 0.77
C TRP A 28 -10.33 -5.19 1.27
N ARG A 29 -11.31 -4.91 0.39
CA ARG A 29 -12.74 -4.87 0.78
C ARG A 29 -13.25 -6.22 1.30
N ARG A 30 -12.63 -7.34 0.93
CA ARG A 30 -12.98 -8.69 1.42
C ARG A 30 -12.22 -9.09 2.69
N THR A 31 -10.97 -8.67 2.82
CA THR A 31 -10.06 -9.08 3.92
C THR A 31 -10.10 -8.09 5.09
N GLY A 32 -10.33 -6.81 4.81
CA GLY A 32 -10.10 -5.72 5.76
C GLY A 32 -8.63 -5.57 6.18
N ASP A 33 -7.69 -6.19 5.47
CA ASP A 33 -6.29 -6.26 5.92
C ASP A 33 -5.62 -4.86 5.93
N PRO A 34 -5.08 -4.41 7.08
CA PRO A 34 -4.45 -3.09 7.17
C PRO A 34 -3.20 -2.92 6.29
N GLY A 35 -2.47 -4.01 6.03
CA GLY A 35 -1.30 -4.01 5.14
C GLY A 35 -1.70 -3.81 3.70
N GLU A 36 -2.75 -4.50 3.24
CA GLU A 36 -3.33 -4.31 1.90
C GLU A 36 -3.82 -2.86 1.71
N ARG A 37 -4.53 -2.30 2.71
CA ARG A 37 -4.93 -0.88 2.69
C ARG A 37 -3.73 0.05 2.53
N ALA A 38 -2.64 -0.23 3.22
CA ALA A 38 -1.45 0.63 3.18
C ALA A 38 -0.68 0.50 1.86
N LEU A 39 -0.66 -0.67 1.23
CA LEU A 39 -0.13 -0.86 -0.13
C LEU A 39 -0.94 -0.04 -1.15
N ILE A 40 -2.28 -0.06 -1.04
CA ILE A 40 -3.20 0.75 -1.85
C ILE A 40 -2.89 2.25 -1.66
N GLN A 41 -2.73 2.70 -0.41
CA GLN A 41 -2.36 4.09 -0.12
C GLN A 41 -1.02 4.49 -0.72
N CYS A 42 -0.02 3.60 -0.73
CA CYS A 42 1.27 3.87 -1.38
C CYS A 42 1.13 4.02 -2.90
N ALA A 43 0.31 3.19 -3.56
CA ALA A 43 0.04 3.32 -4.99
C ALA A 43 -0.69 4.65 -5.29
N ALA A 44 -1.72 4.98 -4.50
CA ALA A 44 -2.40 6.26 -4.61
C ALA A 44 -1.45 7.45 -4.36
N ALA A 45 -0.50 7.35 -3.42
CA ALA A 45 0.48 8.40 -3.17
C ALA A 45 1.34 8.70 -4.41
N LEU A 46 1.81 7.66 -5.11
CA LEU A 46 2.56 7.83 -6.35
C LEU A 46 1.69 8.40 -7.49
N LEU A 47 0.42 8.02 -7.58
CA LEU A 47 -0.53 8.63 -8.52
C LEU A 47 -0.73 10.13 -8.24
N HIS A 48 -0.79 10.52 -6.96
CA HIS A 48 -0.85 11.92 -6.55
C HIS A 48 0.41 12.68 -6.96
N LEU A 49 1.59 12.10 -6.82
CA LEU A 49 2.84 12.70 -7.30
C LEU A 49 2.86 12.89 -8.82
N GLN A 50 2.35 11.92 -9.60
CA GLN A 50 2.21 12.06 -11.06
C GLN A 50 1.28 13.21 -11.47
N ARG A 51 0.36 13.61 -10.59
CA ARG A 51 -0.60 14.71 -10.78
C ARG A 51 -0.17 16.00 -10.07
N GLU A 52 1.09 16.09 -9.66
CA GLU A 52 1.68 17.25 -8.96
C GLU A 52 1.00 17.56 -7.61
N ASN A 53 0.23 16.62 -7.06
CA ASN A 53 -0.44 16.76 -5.77
C ASN A 53 0.43 16.19 -4.64
N VAL A 54 1.49 16.94 -4.32
CA VAL A 54 2.46 16.56 -3.29
C VAL A 54 1.85 16.46 -1.90
N ALA A 55 0.95 17.38 -1.54
CA ALA A 55 0.31 17.40 -0.23
C ALA A 55 -0.55 16.13 0.00
N GLY A 56 -1.30 15.72 -1.01
CA GLY A 56 -2.09 14.48 -0.97
C GLY A 56 -1.21 13.24 -0.83
N ALA A 57 -0.11 13.17 -1.59
CA ALA A 57 0.86 12.07 -1.47
C ALA A 57 1.46 11.98 -0.06
N ALA A 58 1.88 13.11 0.53
CA ALA A 58 2.46 13.15 1.88
C ALA A 58 1.49 12.64 2.94
N LYS A 59 0.20 12.98 2.83
CA LYS A 59 -0.84 12.47 3.73
C LYS A 59 -0.95 10.93 3.64
N LEU A 60 -0.91 10.39 2.43
CA LEU A 60 -1.03 8.94 2.19
C LEU A 60 0.21 8.18 2.69
N PHE A 61 1.43 8.68 2.45
CA PHE A 61 2.65 8.06 2.99
C PHE A 61 2.65 8.02 4.52
N ARG A 62 2.21 9.09 5.19
CA ARG A 62 2.06 9.11 6.66
C ARG A 62 1.06 8.07 7.16
N ALA A 63 -0.07 7.92 6.49
CA ALA A 63 -1.07 6.92 6.86
C ALA A 63 -0.58 5.47 6.64
N ALA A 64 0.22 5.24 5.60
CA ALA A 64 0.71 3.92 5.23
C ALA A 64 1.93 3.46 6.06
N ALA A 65 2.73 4.38 6.61
CA ALA A 65 4.02 4.05 7.22
C ALA A 65 3.95 2.99 8.33
N THR A 66 3.02 3.14 9.28
CA THR A 66 2.91 2.19 10.40
C THR A 66 2.46 0.79 9.96
N PRO A 67 1.36 0.62 9.19
CA PRO A 67 0.97 -0.70 8.71
C PRO A 67 2.03 -1.36 7.80
N ILE A 68 2.72 -0.60 6.95
CA ILE A 68 3.79 -1.15 6.10
C ILE A 68 4.95 -1.67 6.95
N ARG A 69 5.35 -0.97 8.03
CA ARG A 69 6.37 -1.50 8.96
C ARG A 69 5.91 -2.78 9.65
N ALA A 70 4.64 -2.87 10.06
CA ALA A 70 4.08 -4.08 10.66
C ALA A 70 4.02 -5.26 9.67
N LEU A 71 3.73 -4.97 8.39
CA LEU A 71 3.78 -5.97 7.32
C LEU A 71 5.22 -6.44 7.08
N ALA A 72 6.19 -5.52 7.02
CA ALA A 72 7.60 -5.86 6.81
C ALA A 72 8.25 -6.60 8.00
N ALA A 73 7.72 -6.45 9.21
CA ALA A 73 8.14 -7.26 10.36
C ALA A 73 7.78 -8.75 10.21
N GLN A 74 6.75 -9.06 9.41
CA GLN A 74 6.31 -10.42 9.10
C GLN A 74 6.92 -10.95 7.80
N GLU A 75 7.38 -10.05 6.92
CA GLU A 75 7.91 -10.32 5.59
C GLU A 75 9.18 -9.50 5.32
N SER A 76 10.35 -10.11 5.56
CA SER A 76 11.65 -9.43 5.42
C SER A 76 11.90 -8.89 4.01
N ALA A 77 11.27 -9.48 2.98
CA ALA A 77 11.31 -8.99 1.61
C ALA A 77 10.77 -7.56 1.45
N LEU A 78 9.99 -7.06 2.40
CA LEU A 78 9.43 -5.70 2.39
C LEU A 78 10.24 -4.69 3.21
N LEU A 79 11.37 -5.06 3.81
CA LEU A 79 12.16 -4.14 4.63
C LEU A 79 12.62 -2.90 3.84
N THR A 80 13.11 -3.09 2.60
CA THR A 80 13.50 -1.98 1.73
C THR A 80 12.31 -1.09 1.38
N PHE A 81 11.14 -1.69 1.11
CA PHE A 81 9.91 -0.95 0.84
C PHE A 81 9.47 -0.14 2.06
N ALA A 82 9.48 -0.73 3.26
CA ALA A 82 9.11 -0.07 4.49
C ALA A 82 10.03 1.08 4.88
N ALA A 83 11.35 0.92 4.64
CA ALA A 83 12.32 2.00 4.82
C ALA A 83 12.02 3.17 3.88
N TRP A 84 11.74 2.88 2.60
CA TRP A 84 11.38 3.89 1.61
C TRP A 84 10.07 4.65 1.96
N VAL A 85 9.02 3.93 2.38
CA VAL A 85 7.77 4.56 2.84
C VAL A 85 7.98 5.40 4.10
N THR A 86 8.80 4.92 5.05
CA THR A 86 9.08 5.66 6.29
C THR A 86 9.81 6.96 6.00
N ALA A 87 10.85 6.93 5.16
CA ALA A 87 11.56 8.13 4.72
C ALA A 87 10.62 9.13 4.02
N ALA A 88 9.73 8.66 3.14
CA ALA A 88 8.73 9.51 2.50
C ALA A 88 7.73 10.11 3.51
N SER A 89 7.37 9.37 4.56
CA SER A 89 6.41 9.84 5.58
C SER A 89 6.96 10.92 6.51
N GLU A 90 8.28 10.91 6.75
CA GLU A 90 8.99 11.82 7.65
C GLU A 90 9.56 13.05 6.93
N ALA A 91 9.62 13.02 5.60
CA ALA A 91 10.14 14.11 4.81
C ALA A 91 9.31 15.40 4.97
N THR A 92 9.98 16.51 5.27
CA THR A 92 9.36 17.84 5.35
C THR A 92 8.84 18.32 4.00
N THR A 93 9.55 17.97 2.93
CA THR A 93 9.15 18.20 1.54
C THR A 93 9.38 16.93 0.74
N LEU A 94 8.45 16.58 -0.14
CA LEU A 94 8.63 15.42 -1.03
C LEU A 94 9.22 15.88 -2.36
N ASP A 95 10.31 15.23 -2.76
CA ASP A 95 10.76 15.25 -4.14
C ASP A 95 9.99 14.18 -4.93
N ALA A 96 9.07 14.64 -5.77
CA ALA A 96 8.22 13.76 -6.57
C ALA A 96 9.05 12.88 -7.53
N ALA A 97 10.08 13.45 -8.16
CA ALA A 97 10.92 12.74 -9.12
C ALA A 97 11.77 11.68 -8.42
N ALA A 98 12.35 12.01 -7.25
CA ALA A 98 13.11 11.06 -6.45
C ALA A 98 12.24 9.89 -5.98
N LEU A 99 11.01 10.14 -5.52
CA LEU A 99 10.11 9.08 -5.06
C LEU A 99 9.62 8.17 -6.20
N LEU A 100 9.23 8.75 -7.35
CA LEU A 100 8.77 7.97 -8.50
C LEU A 100 9.88 7.08 -9.08
N ASN A 101 11.11 7.61 -9.16
CA ASN A 101 12.24 6.87 -9.71
C ASN A 101 12.89 5.93 -8.69
N GLY A 102 12.90 6.30 -7.42
CA GLY A 102 13.51 5.54 -6.32
C GLY A 102 12.59 4.52 -5.65
N ARG A 103 11.35 4.34 -6.12
CA ARG A 103 10.42 3.35 -5.56
C ARG A 103 11.04 1.93 -5.63
N PRO A 104 11.05 1.16 -4.53
CA PRO A 104 11.51 -0.22 -4.57
C PRO A 104 10.55 -1.10 -5.38
N PRO A 105 11.05 -2.12 -6.12
CA PRO A 105 10.18 -3.11 -6.73
C PRO A 105 9.52 -3.99 -5.66
N LEU A 106 8.36 -4.56 -6.00
CA LEU A 106 7.61 -5.47 -5.14
C LEU A 106 7.41 -6.82 -5.82
N TYR A 107 7.36 -7.89 -5.01
CA TYR A 107 7.18 -9.27 -5.47
C TYR A 107 6.29 -10.06 -4.50
N LEU A 108 5.13 -9.50 -4.17
CA LEU A 108 4.15 -10.11 -3.26
C LEU A 108 3.41 -11.26 -3.94
N ARG A 109 2.98 -12.24 -3.14
CA ARG A 109 2.17 -13.40 -3.54
C ARG A 109 1.19 -13.73 -2.41
N VAL A 110 0.03 -14.30 -2.75
CA VAL A 110 -0.84 -14.92 -1.73
C VAL A 110 -0.12 -16.12 -1.13
N ARG A 111 -0.02 -16.19 0.20
CA ARG A 111 0.56 -17.35 0.90
C ARG A 111 -0.40 -18.54 0.77
N GLU A 112 0.13 -19.73 0.44
CA GLU A 112 -0.67 -20.95 0.41
C GLU A 112 -1.29 -21.22 1.79
N GLY A 113 -2.62 -21.35 1.82
CA GLY A 113 -3.36 -21.70 3.03
C GLY A 113 -3.88 -20.54 3.88
N GLU A 114 -3.81 -19.26 3.47
CA GLU A 114 -4.53 -18.19 4.17
C GLU A 114 -6.06 -18.36 4.03
N PRO A 115 -6.80 -18.74 5.09
CA PRO A 115 -8.22 -18.50 5.10
C PRO A 115 -8.40 -17.00 5.30
N GLY A 116 -9.18 -16.34 4.44
CA GLY A 116 -9.41 -14.89 4.52
C GLY A 116 -9.66 -14.48 5.97
N ARG A 117 -8.72 -13.71 6.55
CA ARG A 117 -8.86 -13.14 7.89
C ARG A 117 -10.12 -12.28 7.83
N ARG A 118 -11.23 -12.79 8.36
CA ARG A 118 -12.43 -11.99 8.57
C ARG A 118 -12.08 -10.98 9.65
N ASN A 119 -12.18 -9.71 9.31
CA ASN A 119 -12.07 -8.64 10.29
C ASN A 119 -13.43 -8.49 10.98
N ASP A 120 -13.62 -9.14 12.13
CA ASP A 120 -14.81 -9.00 12.99
C ASP A 120 -14.76 -7.66 13.76
N GLY A 121 -14.74 -6.54 13.03
CA GLY A 121 -14.48 -5.24 13.63
C GLY A 121 -15.04 -4.05 12.85
N ALA A 122 -16.37 -4.02 12.64
CA ALA A 122 -17.11 -2.80 12.32
C ALA A 122 -18.63 -2.96 12.51
N GLU A 123 -19.09 -3.31 13.72
CA GLU A 123 -20.47 -3.01 14.13
C GLU A 123 -20.44 -2.31 15.48
N GLY A 124 -20.44 -0.99 15.41
CA GLY A 124 -20.48 -0.11 16.57
C GLY A 124 -20.84 1.29 16.15
N GLU A 125 -22.10 1.50 15.78
CA GLU A 125 -22.88 2.71 16.10
C GLU A 125 -24.31 2.56 15.54
N ARG A 126 -25.18 2.00 16.39
CA ARG A 126 -26.61 2.24 16.34
C ARG A 126 -26.82 3.68 16.83
N HIS A 127 -27.22 4.58 15.95
CA HIS A 127 -27.88 5.80 16.38
C HIS A 127 -29.37 5.49 16.54
N ALA A 128 -29.79 5.50 17.80
CA ALA A 128 -31.18 5.72 18.21
C ALA A 128 -31.50 7.22 18.17
#